data_AF-A0A918S3R7-F1
#
_entry.id   AF-A0A918S3R7-F1
#
_cell.length_a   1.000
_cell.length_b   1.000
_cell.length_c   1.000
_cell.angle_alpha   90.00
_cell.angle_beta   90.00
_cell.angle_gamma   90.00
#
_symmetry.space_group_name_H-M   'P 1'
#
loop_
_entity.id
_entity.type
_entity.pdbx_description
1 polymer ?
#
loop_
_entity_poly.entity_id
_entity_poly.type
_entity_poly.pdbx_seq_one_letter_code
_entity_poly.pdbx_strand_id
1 'polypeptide(L)'
;MQIEARFRRRSIVNQSLDHLQSIDLEKLSEIDELWQVKVGAEPYIDQGIGESASCDITDCLVKGVEGALSYASRLEGSVIDKATSDDILILTVDLDLIDFKEFSCHTFPKIIGAFNPYRASIVTDLDLDLDDFEDIVGRVQKTGKDVDGRDSVYRFCAANFFDSEMCNRAFGLTPQKVVTALQKSLVYADLIFGGALMILSISPLVGKDLLAADEMIKRELSNL
;
A
#
# COMPACT_ATOMS: atom_id res chain seq x y z
N MET A 1 -10.45 13.49 -10.50
CA MET A 1 -10.88 12.17 -9.94
C MET A 1 -9.93 11.82 -8.80
N GLN A 2 -10.41 11.33 -7.65
CA GLN A 2 -9.53 10.97 -6.53
C GLN A 2 -9.27 9.46 -6.45
N ILE A 3 -8.06 9.10 -6.07
CA ILE A 3 -7.61 7.72 -5.82
C ILE A 3 -6.81 7.67 -4.53
N GLU A 4 -6.58 6.47 -3.99
CA GLU A 4 -5.72 6.27 -2.81
C GLU A 4 -4.56 5.31 -3.09
N ALA A 5 -3.34 5.72 -2.79
CA ALA A 5 -2.19 4.83 -2.69
C ALA A 5 -1.97 4.47 -1.22
N ARG A 6 -2.13 3.18 -0.89
CA ARG A 6 -2.04 2.66 0.48
C ARG A 6 -0.82 1.76 0.59
N PHE A 7 -0.01 1.97 1.62
CA PHE A 7 1.18 1.19 1.90
C PHE A 7 1.13 0.71 3.35
N ARG A 8 1.39 -0.58 3.58
CA ARG A 8 1.38 -1.19 4.90
C ARG A 8 2.72 -1.84 5.19
N ARG A 9 3.29 -1.54 6.36
CA ARG A 9 4.54 -2.12 6.84
C ARG A 9 4.30 -2.90 8.14
N ARG A 10 4.91 -4.08 8.24
CA ARG A 10 4.84 -4.87 9.47
C ARG A 10 5.59 -4.15 10.58
N SER A 11 4.90 -3.93 11.67
CA SER A 11 5.42 -3.32 12.88
C SER A 11 6.44 -4.17 13.60
N ILE A 12 7.50 -3.56 14.13
CA ILE A 12 8.52 -4.23 14.93
C ILE A 12 8.39 -3.82 16.40
N VAL A 13 8.33 -4.81 17.29
CA VAL A 13 8.26 -4.62 18.75
C VAL A 13 9.48 -3.82 19.23
N ASN A 14 9.25 -2.84 20.12
CA ASN A 14 10.27 -1.98 20.73
C ASN A 14 11.10 -1.12 19.74
N GLN A 15 10.66 -0.99 18.48
CA GLN A 15 11.28 -0.05 17.55
C GLN A 15 10.98 1.39 17.99
N SER A 16 11.99 2.26 18.01
CA SER A 16 11.83 3.69 18.30
C SER A 16 11.03 4.36 17.18
N LEU A 17 9.88 4.95 17.54
CA LEU A 17 9.02 5.66 16.59
C LEU A 17 9.66 6.96 16.10
N ASP A 18 10.26 7.76 16.98
CA ASP A 18 10.93 9.01 16.58
C ASP A 18 12.02 8.76 15.52
N HIS A 19 12.82 7.70 15.72
CA HIS A 19 13.86 7.34 14.77
C HIS A 19 13.28 6.81 13.44
N LEU A 20 12.28 5.93 13.51
CA LEU A 20 11.62 5.37 12.33
C LEU A 20 10.95 6.45 11.50
N GLN A 21 10.22 7.36 12.16
CA GLN A 21 9.56 8.48 11.52
C GLN A 21 10.56 9.41 10.84
N SER A 22 11.67 9.73 11.51
CA SER A 22 12.73 10.56 10.91
C SER A 22 13.28 9.92 9.62
N ILE A 23 13.52 8.61 9.64
CA ILE A 23 13.97 7.86 8.46
C ILE A 23 12.90 7.86 7.36
N ASP A 24 11.63 7.66 7.71
CA ASP A 24 10.54 7.64 6.74
C ASP A 24 10.42 9.00 6.04
N LEU A 25 10.44 10.10 6.81
CA LEU A 25 10.37 11.46 6.27
C LEU A 25 11.59 11.81 5.42
N GLU A 26 12.79 11.45 5.87
CA GLU A 26 14.04 11.65 5.12
C GLU A 26 13.95 10.96 3.76
N LYS A 27 13.64 9.66 3.72
CA LYS A 27 13.57 8.88 2.47
C LYS A 27 12.43 9.33 1.55
N LEU A 28 11.27 9.68 2.11
CA LEU A 28 10.17 10.21 1.29
C LEU A 28 10.54 11.57 0.68
N SER A 29 11.33 12.38 1.39
CA SER A 29 11.78 13.68 0.89
C SER A 29 12.77 13.61 -0.27
N GLU A 30 13.38 12.45 -0.52
CA GLU A 30 14.26 12.20 -1.67
C GLU A 30 13.48 11.90 -2.97
N ILE A 31 12.16 11.80 -2.90
CA ILE A 31 11.31 11.53 -4.07
C ILE A 31 10.78 12.86 -4.63
N ASP A 32 11.54 13.44 -5.58
CA ASP A 32 11.23 14.75 -6.18
C ASP A 32 9.81 14.85 -6.77
N GLU A 33 9.26 13.76 -7.32
CA GLU A 33 7.91 13.75 -7.90
C GLU A 33 6.79 13.64 -6.85
N LEU A 34 7.13 13.47 -5.59
CA LEU A 34 6.21 13.34 -4.46
C LEU A 34 6.35 14.51 -3.48
N TRP A 35 7.58 14.92 -3.19
CA TRP A 35 7.90 15.83 -2.09
C TRP A 35 8.24 17.22 -2.59
N GLN A 36 7.53 18.23 -2.09
CA GLN A 36 7.77 19.62 -2.38
C GLN A 36 7.42 20.47 -1.17
N VAL A 37 8.42 20.74 -0.33
CA VAL A 37 8.25 21.55 0.88
C VAL A 37 7.80 22.97 0.52
N LYS A 38 6.60 23.36 0.95
CA LYS A 38 6.21 24.77 0.94
C LYS A 38 7.13 25.53 1.89
N VAL A 39 7.57 26.72 1.52
CA VAL A 39 8.44 27.55 2.38
C VAL A 39 7.81 27.70 3.77
N GLY A 40 8.50 27.20 4.80
CA GLY A 40 8.06 27.26 6.20
C GLY A 40 7.13 26.13 6.66
N ALA A 41 6.87 25.12 5.84
CA ALA A 41 6.14 23.92 6.25
C ALA A 41 7.09 22.89 6.88
N GLU A 42 6.74 22.45 8.09
CA GLU A 42 7.30 21.26 8.72
C GLU A 42 6.15 20.26 8.91
N PRO A 43 6.38 18.95 8.73
CA PRO A 43 5.34 17.95 8.93
C PRO A 43 4.81 18.02 10.36
N TYR A 44 3.48 18.06 10.51
CA TYR A 44 2.86 18.11 11.83
C TYR A 44 2.90 16.72 12.46
N ILE A 45 3.49 16.62 13.64
CA ILE A 45 3.66 15.36 14.36
C ILE A 45 2.73 15.35 15.56
N ASP A 46 1.74 14.46 15.52
CA ASP A 46 1.02 14.04 16.72
C ASP A 46 1.72 12.82 17.31
N GLN A 47 2.55 13.06 18.33
CA GLN A 47 3.22 12.00 19.09
C GLN A 47 2.22 11.12 19.87
N GLY A 48 0.96 11.55 19.99
CA GLY A 48 -0.06 10.91 20.79
C GLY A 48 0.25 10.95 22.30
N ILE A 49 -0.66 10.41 23.09
CA ILE A 49 -0.46 10.11 24.51
C ILE A 49 -0.68 8.60 24.67
N GLY A 50 0.25 7.81 24.15
CA GLY A 50 0.17 6.35 24.16
C GLY A 50 -0.56 5.75 22.95
N GLU A 51 -0.04 4.61 22.50
CA GLU A 51 -0.67 3.64 21.57
C GLU A 51 -0.68 3.93 20.06
N SER A 52 -0.53 5.16 19.58
CA SER A 52 -0.29 5.39 18.14
C SER A 52 0.28 6.78 17.89
N ALA A 53 1.21 6.90 16.94
CA ALA A 53 1.69 8.19 16.46
C ALA A 53 1.18 8.42 15.04
N SER A 54 0.85 9.67 14.70
CA SER A 54 0.45 10.02 13.34
C SER A 54 1.12 11.31 12.89
N CYS A 55 1.35 11.41 11.59
CA CYS A 55 2.06 12.53 10.99
C CYS A 55 1.33 12.92 9.71
N ASP A 56 0.74 14.11 9.71
CA ASP A 56 0.20 14.70 8.48
C ASP A 56 1.37 15.32 7.71
N ILE A 57 1.56 14.84 6.49
CA ILE A 57 2.66 15.26 5.62
C ILE A 57 2.16 16.08 4.42
N THR A 58 0.87 16.41 4.36
CA THR A 58 0.22 17.07 3.21
C THR A 58 0.93 18.35 2.78
N ASP A 59 1.36 19.20 3.71
CA ASP A 59 2.06 20.45 3.38
C ASP A 59 3.49 20.26 2.85
N CYS A 60 4.01 19.04 2.91
CA CYS A 60 5.30 18.65 2.35
C CYS A 60 5.19 17.98 0.99
N LEU A 61 3.99 17.66 0.52
CA LEU A 61 3.75 16.95 -0.73
C LEU A 61 3.52 17.90 -1.90
N VAL A 62 3.75 17.40 -3.11
CA VAL A 62 3.41 18.10 -4.35
C VAL A 62 1.92 18.40 -4.41
N LYS A 63 1.57 19.49 -5.11
CA LYS A 63 0.17 19.89 -5.30
C LYS A 63 -0.64 18.75 -5.94
N GLY A 64 -1.79 18.43 -5.34
CA GLY A 64 -2.66 17.35 -5.80
C GLY A 64 -2.43 16.03 -5.07
N VAL A 65 -1.55 16.00 -4.08
CA VAL A 65 -1.37 14.85 -3.18
C VAL A 65 -1.56 15.32 -1.73
N GLU A 66 -2.40 14.60 -1.02
CA GLU A 66 -2.56 14.69 0.44
C GLU A 66 -2.07 13.40 1.06
N GLY A 67 -1.56 13.42 2.29
CA GLY A 67 -0.98 12.21 2.84
C GLY A 67 -0.72 12.24 4.34
N ALA A 68 -0.78 11.04 4.92
CA ALA A 68 -0.51 10.83 6.33
C ALA A 68 0.22 9.51 6.58
N LEU A 69 1.07 9.53 7.61
CA LEU A 69 1.69 8.36 8.22
C LEU A 69 0.97 8.04 9.52
N SER A 70 0.76 6.76 9.79
CA SER A 70 0.24 6.26 11.05
C SER A 70 1.09 5.08 11.51
N TYR A 71 1.48 5.10 12.78
CA TYR A 71 2.33 4.08 13.40
C TYR A 71 1.54 3.34 14.48
N ALA A 72 1.52 2.02 14.38
CA ALA A 72 0.82 1.20 15.37
C ALA A 72 1.52 1.24 16.75
N SER A 73 0.77 0.96 17.81
CA SER A 73 1.31 0.85 19.17
C SER A 73 2.49 -0.10 19.23
N ARG A 74 3.56 0.31 19.93
CA ARG A 74 4.74 -0.50 20.23
C ARG A 74 4.83 -0.93 21.68
N LEU A 75 3.75 -0.77 22.44
CA LEU A 75 3.68 -1.27 23.81
C LEU A 75 3.81 -2.81 23.81
N GLU A 76 4.27 -3.35 24.93
CA GLU A 76 4.39 -4.80 25.05
C GLU A 76 3.01 -5.46 24.84
N GLY A 77 2.95 -6.46 23.95
CA GLY A 77 1.73 -7.17 23.61
C GLY A 77 0.79 -6.47 22.61
N SER A 78 1.09 -5.25 22.16
CA SER A 78 0.22 -4.53 21.21
C SER A 78 0.47 -4.89 19.74
N VAL A 79 1.68 -5.37 19.41
CA VAL A 79 2.01 -5.83 18.06
C VAL A 79 1.63 -7.30 17.94
N ILE A 80 0.56 -7.58 17.19
CA ILE A 80 0.13 -8.92 16.83
C ILE A 80 0.33 -9.16 15.34
N ASP A 81 0.28 -10.43 14.91
CA ASP A 81 0.39 -10.78 13.50
C ASP A 81 -0.93 -10.56 12.74
N LYS A 82 -1.37 -9.29 12.68
CA LYS A 82 -2.56 -8.83 11.95
C LYS A 82 -2.32 -7.45 11.37
N ALA A 83 -3.02 -7.12 10.30
CA ALA A 83 -2.92 -5.82 9.64
C ALA A 83 -3.40 -4.64 10.49
N THR A 84 -4.13 -4.91 11.59
CA THR A 84 -4.49 -3.90 12.61
C THR A 84 -3.29 -3.41 13.40
N SER A 85 -2.17 -4.13 13.36
CA SER A 85 -0.91 -3.78 14.02
C SER A 85 0.15 -3.38 13.00
N ASP A 86 -0.23 -2.75 11.88
CA ASP A 86 0.71 -2.28 10.85
C ASP A 86 0.98 -0.78 10.97
N ASP A 87 2.13 -0.35 10.47
CA ASP A 87 2.33 1.05 10.07
C ASP A 87 1.71 1.27 8.70
N ILE A 88 1.18 2.48 8.49
CA ILE A 88 0.44 2.82 7.29
C ILE A 88 0.93 4.16 6.75
N LEU A 89 1.20 4.20 5.46
CA LEU A 89 1.24 5.43 4.67
C LEU A 89 0.03 5.42 3.73
N ILE A 90 -0.76 6.49 3.77
CA ILE A 90 -1.87 6.71 2.84
C ILE A 90 -1.61 8.01 2.10
N LEU A 91 -1.75 7.98 0.78
CA LEU A 91 -1.74 9.14 -0.08
C LEU A 91 -3.05 9.22 -0.86
N THR A 92 -3.75 10.33 -0.76
CA THR A 92 -4.89 10.67 -1.63
C THR A 92 -4.36 11.49 -2.79
N VAL A 93 -4.64 11.05 -4.02
CA VAL A 93 -4.08 11.64 -5.24
C VAL A 93 -5.23 12.15 -6.12
N ASP A 94 -5.16 13.43 -6.50
CA ASP A 94 -6.07 14.05 -7.45
C ASP A 94 -5.53 13.91 -8.88
N LEU A 95 -6.21 13.07 -9.67
CA LEU A 95 -5.87 12.79 -11.06
C LEU A 95 -6.18 13.93 -12.03
N ASP A 96 -6.80 15.02 -11.57
CA ASP A 96 -6.92 16.24 -12.38
C ASP A 96 -5.60 17.03 -12.37
N LEU A 97 -4.71 16.74 -11.42
CA LEU A 97 -3.41 17.40 -11.22
C LEU A 97 -2.22 16.46 -11.41
N ILE A 98 -2.40 15.16 -11.12
CA ILE A 98 -1.35 14.15 -11.16
C ILE A 98 -1.64 13.15 -12.28
N ASP A 99 -0.65 12.91 -13.15
CA ASP A 99 -0.76 11.87 -14.18
C ASP A 99 -0.70 10.47 -13.54
N PHE A 100 -1.75 9.68 -13.74
CA PHE A 100 -1.88 8.36 -13.14
C PHE A 100 -0.76 7.39 -13.58
N LYS A 101 -0.36 7.45 -14.85
CA LYS A 101 0.66 6.55 -15.40
C LYS A 101 2.03 6.89 -14.79
N GLU A 102 2.39 8.16 -14.76
CA GLU A 102 3.62 8.61 -14.13
C GLU A 102 3.65 8.25 -12.64
N PHE A 103 2.55 8.49 -11.92
CA PHE A 103 2.47 8.13 -10.51
C PHE A 103 2.59 6.62 -10.28
N SER A 104 1.84 5.80 -11.03
CA SER A 104 1.84 4.34 -10.83
C SER A 104 3.11 3.64 -11.31
N CYS A 105 3.75 4.12 -12.38
CA CYS A 105 4.94 3.49 -12.95
C CYS A 105 6.26 4.02 -12.36
N HIS A 106 6.30 5.26 -11.87
CA HIS A 106 7.56 5.89 -11.42
C HIS A 106 7.53 6.26 -9.94
N THR A 107 6.52 6.98 -9.47
CA THR A 107 6.46 7.44 -8.07
C THR A 107 6.17 6.30 -7.10
N PHE A 108 5.17 5.46 -7.41
CA PHE A 108 4.73 4.36 -6.56
C PHE A 108 5.86 3.34 -6.24
N PRO A 109 6.68 2.86 -7.19
CA PRO A 109 7.84 2.02 -6.88
C PRO A 109 8.90 2.70 -5.99
N LYS A 110 9.12 4.01 -6.14
CA LYS A 110 10.05 4.75 -5.28
C LYS A 110 9.54 4.81 -3.84
N ILE A 111 8.24 5.03 -3.65
CA ILE A 111 7.62 5.02 -2.31
C ILE A 111 7.75 3.65 -1.66
N ILE A 112 7.58 2.56 -2.42
CA ILE A 112 7.82 1.20 -1.91
C ILE A 112 9.26 1.07 -1.38
N GLY A 113 10.26 1.57 -2.12
CA GLY A 113 11.65 1.56 -1.67
C GLY A 113 11.90 2.42 -0.43
N ALA A 114 11.24 3.58 -0.33
CA ALA A 114 11.39 4.50 0.78
C ALA A 114 10.74 3.98 2.08
N PHE A 115 9.46 3.60 2.00
CA PHE A 115 8.65 3.20 3.16
C PHE A 115 8.84 1.73 3.56
N ASN A 116 9.32 0.89 2.64
CA ASN A 116 9.51 -0.56 2.82
C ASN A 116 8.24 -1.31 3.32
N PRO A 117 7.13 -1.21 2.58
CA PRO A 117 5.91 -1.94 2.93
C PRO A 117 6.04 -3.44 2.62
N TYR A 118 5.23 -4.26 3.28
CA TYR A 118 5.01 -5.63 2.82
C TYR A 118 3.88 -5.73 1.79
N ARG A 119 2.98 -4.75 1.81
CA ARG A 119 1.83 -4.63 0.91
C ARG A 119 1.64 -3.17 0.51
N ALA A 120 1.47 -2.91 -0.78
CA ALA A 120 1.01 -1.62 -1.26
C ALA A 120 0.02 -1.78 -2.40
N SER A 121 -0.92 -0.84 -2.55
CA SER A 121 -1.92 -0.84 -3.61
C SER A 121 -2.37 0.56 -3.98
N ILE A 122 -2.71 0.77 -5.26
CA ILE A 122 -3.38 1.98 -5.75
C ILE A 122 -4.86 1.69 -5.98
N VAL A 123 -5.70 2.09 -5.03
CA VAL A 123 -7.15 1.94 -5.03
C VAL A 123 -7.78 3.06 -5.86
N THR A 124 -8.39 2.69 -6.98
CA THR A 124 -8.96 3.64 -7.95
C THR A 124 -10.48 3.72 -7.91
N ASP A 125 -11.13 2.79 -7.22
CA ASP A 125 -12.58 2.73 -7.02
C ASP A 125 -12.88 2.69 -5.52
N LEU A 126 -13.03 3.87 -4.91
CA LEU A 126 -13.22 4.01 -3.46
C LEU A 126 -14.63 3.56 -3.03
N ASP A 127 -15.62 3.68 -3.91
CA ASP A 127 -16.98 3.23 -3.61
C ASP A 127 -17.02 1.69 -3.54
N LEU A 128 -16.39 1.01 -4.50
CA LEU A 128 -16.29 -0.46 -4.48
C LEU A 128 -15.47 -0.97 -3.29
N ASP A 129 -14.39 -0.28 -2.92
CA ASP A 129 -13.57 -0.60 -1.75
C ASP A 129 -14.37 -0.51 -0.44
N LEU A 130 -15.28 0.46 -0.33
CA LEU A 130 -16.21 0.56 0.79
C LEU A 130 -17.26 -0.56 0.77
N ASP A 131 -17.83 -0.86 -0.40
CA ASP A 131 -18.82 -1.93 -0.56
C ASP A 131 -18.24 -3.31 -0.18
N ASP A 132 -16.96 -3.55 -0.44
CA ASP A 132 -16.28 -4.80 -0.10
C ASP A 132 -16.12 -5.02 1.41
N PHE A 133 -16.22 -3.96 2.22
CA PHE A 133 -15.91 -4.02 3.65
C PHE A 133 -16.76 -5.05 4.40
N GLU A 134 -18.07 -5.08 4.15
CA GLU A 134 -18.97 -6.02 4.83
C GLU A 134 -18.62 -7.48 4.51
N ASP A 135 -18.28 -7.75 3.24
CA ASP A 135 -17.88 -9.07 2.76
C ASP A 135 -16.54 -9.51 3.36
N ILE A 136 -15.56 -8.59 3.44
CA ILE A 136 -14.27 -8.83 4.08
C ILE A 136 -14.48 -9.19 5.55
N VAL A 137 -15.25 -8.38 6.30
CA VAL A 137 -15.54 -8.63 7.72
C VAL A 137 -16.24 -9.99 7.90
N GLY A 138 -17.23 -10.30 7.06
CA GLY A 138 -17.93 -11.58 7.10
C GLY A 138 -16.99 -12.78 6.86
N ARG A 139 -16.01 -12.65 5.95
CA ARG A 139 -15.02 -13.72 5.70
C ARG A 139 -13.99 -13.84 6.82
N VAL A 140 -13.55 -12.73 7.40
CA VAL A 140 -12.67 -12.73 8.58
C VAL A 140 -13.34 -13.47 9.73
N GLN A 141 -14.61 -13.16 10.03
CA GLN A 141 -15.36 -13.83 11.11
C GLN A 141 -15.53 -15.34 10.86
N LYS A 142 -15.72 -15.76 9.61
CA LYS A 142 -15.90 -17.18 9.25
C LYS A 142 -14.60 -17.98 9.27
N THR A 143 -13.49 -17.38 8.85
CA THR A 143 -12.22 -18.10 8.63
C THR A 143 -11.20 -17.87 9.74
N GLY A 144 -11.36 -16.82 10.53
CA GLY A 144 -10.35 -16.34 11.49
C GLY A 144 -9.12 -15.73 10.84
N LYS A 145 -9.04 -15.68 9.50
CA LYS A 145 -7.91 -15.15 8.73
C LYS A 145 -8.05 -13.64 8.51
N ASP A 146 -6.92 -12.98 8.34
CA ASP A 146 -6.82 -11.58 7.95
C ASP A 146 -6.98 -11.42 6.42
N VAL A 147 -8.25 -11.53 5.97
CA VAL A 147 -8.63 -11.75 4.55
C VAL A 147 -8.15 -10.66 3.60
N ASP A 148 -8.10 -9.41 4.05
CA ASP A 148 -7.51 -8.31 3.28
C ASP A 148 -6.34 -7.63 3.99
N GLY A 149 -5.63 -8.39 4.80
CA GLY A 149 -4.46 -7.92 5.53
C GLY A 149 -3.26 -8.81 5.28
N ARG A 150 -2.71 -9.42 6.33
CA ARG A 150 -1.46 -10.20 6.28
C ARG A 150 -1.61 -11.61 5.71
N ASP A 151 -2.82 -12.18 5.71
CA ASP A 151 -3.03 -13.58 5.32
C ASP A 151 -3.44 -13.76 3.87
N SER A 152 -4.15 -12.79 3.28
CA SER A 152 -4.54 -12.86 1.87
C SER A 152 -4.81 -11.49 1.26
N VAL A 153 -5.08 -11.50 -0.05
CA VAL A 153 -5.48 -10.35 -0.84
C VAL A 153 -6.94 -10.53 -1.21
N TYR A 154 -7.81 -9.62 -0.75
CA TYR A 154 -9.22 -9.67 -1.13
C TYR A 154 -9.42 -9.16 -2.56
N ARG A 155 -8.74 -8.08 -2.95
CA ARG A 155 -8.84 -7.49 -4.28
C ARG A 155 -7.48 -7.04 -4.82
N PHE A 156 -7.23 -7.31 -6.10
CA PHE A 156 -6.14 -6.70 -6.84
C PHE A 156 -6.57 -5.34 -7.38
N CYS A 157 -5.79 -4.30 -7.10
CA CYS A 157 -6.03 -2.93 -7.55
C CYS A 157 -5.24 -2.61 -8.83
N ALA A 158 -5.32 -1.37 -9.35
CA ALA A 158 -4.66 -0.99 -10.59
C ALA A 158 -3.12 -1.14 -10.55
N ALA A 159 -2.53 -0.97 -9.36
CA ALA A 159 -1.15 -1.33 -9.06
C ALA A 159 -1.10 -2.00 -7.69
N ASN A 160 -0.22 -3.00 -7.53
CA ASN A 160 -0.03 -3.73 -6.28
C ASN A 160 1.44 -4.07 -6.09
N PHE A 161 1.88 -4.12 -4.84
CA PHE A 161 3.15 -4.68 -4.45
C PHE A 161 2.96 -5.62 -3.27
N PHE A 162 3.59 -6.79 -3.33
CA PHE A 162 3.59 -7.76 -2.24
C PHE A 162 5.02 -8.26 -2.01
N ASP A 163 5.50 -8.19 -0.76
CA ASP A 163 6.80 -8.75 -0.40
C ASP A 163 6.80 -10.29 -0.47
N SER A 164 7.96 -10.88 -0.20
CA SER A 164 8.12 -12.34 -0.23
C SER A 164 7.19 -13.08 0.73
N GLU A 165 6.97 -12.53 1.93
CA GLU A 165 6.11 -13.17 2.92
C GLU A 165 4.64 -13.08 2.52
N MET A 166 4.20 -11.93 2.01
CA MET A 166 2.83 -11.72 1.54
C MET A 166 2.52 -12.60 0.32
N CYS A 167 3.44 -12.70 -0.64
CA CYS A 167 3.30 -13.62 -1.78
C CYS A 167 3.11 -15.07 -1.32
N ASN A 168 3.87 -15.49 -0.30
CA ASN A 168 3.78 -16.85 0.23
C ASN A 168 2.47 -17.08 0.99
N ARG A 169 2.07 -16.17 1.88
CA ARG A 169 0.85 -16.31 2.67
C ARG A 169 -0.40 -16.29 1.79
N ALA A 170 -0.48 -15.34 0.86
CA ALA A 170 -1.67 -15.14 0.03
C ALA A 170 -1.81 -16.18 -1.09
N PHE A 171 -0.69 -16.62 -1.69
CA PHE A 171 -0.71 -17.42 -2.92
C PHE A 171 0.04 -18.75 -2.81
N GLY A 172 0.82 -18.99 -1.76
CA GLY A 172 1.72 -20.14 -1.68
C GLY A 172 2.91 -20.04 -2.64
N LEU A 173 3.20 -18.86 -3.17
CA LEU A 173 4.19 -18.63 -4.23
C LEU A 173 5.34 -17.74 -3.76
N THR A 174 6.49 -17.87 -4.42
CA THR A 174 7.57 -16.88 -4.30
C THR A 174 7.26 -15.67 -5.18
N PRO A 175 7.79 -14.48 -4.88
CA PRO A 175 7.66 -13.30 -5.75
C PRO A 175 8.01 -13.59 -7.20
N GLN A 176 9.10 -14.34 -7.45
CA GLN A 176 9.51 -14.72 -8.80
C GLN A 176 8.44 -15.50 -9.54
N LYS A 177 7.77 -16.44 -8.87
CA LYS A 177 6.66 -17.21 -9.48
C LYS A 177 5.45 -16.32 -9.76
N VAL A 178 5.10 -15.41 -8.84
CA VAL A 178 4.03 -14.43 -9.04
C VAL A 178 4.30 -13.58 -10.28
N VAL A 179 5.49 -12.95 -10.36
CA VAL A 179 5.87 -12.13 -11.51
C VAL A 179 5.85 -12.96 -12.81
N THR A 180 6.44 -14.16 -12.80
CA THR A 180 6.53 -15.01 -14.00
C THR A 180 5.15 -15.41 -14.52
N ALA A 181 4.21 -15.70 -13.61
CA ALA A 181 2.85 -16.05 -13.99
C ALA A 181 2.08 -14.87 -14.60
N LEU A 182 2.30 -13.67 -14.07
CA LEU A 182 1.51 -12.49 -14.43
C LEU A 182 2.14 -11.63 -15.52
N GLN A 183 3.41 -11.84 -15.86
CA GLN A 183 4.16 -10.98 -16.81
C GLN A 183 3.50 -10.84 -18.19
N LYS A 184 2.71 -11.84 -18.63
CA LYS A 184 2.01 -11.80 -19.92
C LYS A 184 0.62 -11.16 -19.85
N SER A 185 0.07 -11.04 -18.65
CA SER A 185 -1.30 -10.59 -18.41
C SER A 185 -1.38 -9.16 -17.86
N LEU A 186 -0.24 -8.63 -17.41
CA LEU A 186 -0.10 -7.30 -16.83
C LEU A 186 0.56 -6.32 -17.79
N VAL A 187 0.34 -5.03 -17.57
CA VAL A 187 1.10 -3.97 -18.26
C VAL A 187 2.57 -4.05 -17.86
N TYR A 188 2.84 -4.28 -16.58
CA TYR A 188 4.19 -4.44 -16.06
C TYR A 188 4.18 -5.33 -14.82
N ALA A 189 5.16 -6.22 -14.73
CA ALA A 189 5.40 -7.07 -13.58
C ALA A 189 6.90 -7.24 -13.40
N ASP A 190 7.42 -6.98 -12.20
CA ASP A 190 8.85 -7.06 -11.94
C ASP A 190 9.16 -7.37 -10.48
N LEU A 191 10.39 -7.82 -10.23
CA LEU A 191 10.93 -8.01 -8.91
C LEU A 191 11.64 -6.76 -8.42
N ILE A 192 11.10 -6.17 -7.37
CA ILE A 192 11.72 -5.03 -6.69
C ILE A 192 11.76 -5.30 -5.19
N PHE A 193 12.86 -4.90 -4.53
CA PHE A 193 13.00 -4.98 -3.08
C PHE A 193 12.66 -6.36 -2.47
N GLY A 194 12.88 -7.45 -3.22
CA GLY A 194 12.54 -8.81 -2.78
C GLY A 194 11.05 -9.16 -2.81
N GLY A 195 10.19 -8.31 -3.39
CA GLY A 195 8.77 -8.54 -3.61
C GLY A 195 8.37 -8.49 -5.09
N ALA A 196 7.08 -8.68 -5.36
CA ALA A 196 6.48 -8.63 -6.68
C ALA A 196 5.72 -7.31 -6.85
N LEU A 197 6.18 -6.46 -7.77
CA LEU A 197 5.43 -5.31 -8.25
C LEU A 197 4.58 -5.72 -9.45
N MET A 198 3.31 -5.34 -9.44
CA MET A 198 2.32 -5.66 -10.47
C MET A 198 1.55 -4.40 -10.83
N ILE A 199 1.66 -3.96 -12.09
CA ILE A 199 0.87 -2.86 -12.66
C ILE A 199 -0.13 -3.48 -13.64
N LEU A 200 -1.39 -3.52 -13.21
CA LEU A 200 -2.51 -4.08 -13.99
C LEU A 200 -2.96 -3.11 -15.08
N SER A 201 -2.87 -1.81 -14.82
CA SER A 201 -3.30 -0.78 -15.76
C SER A 201 -2.49 0.50 -15.58
N ILE A 202 -2.32 1.23 -16.69
CA ILE A 202 -1.76 2.60 -16.74
C ILE A 202 -2.87 3.66 -16.81
N SER A 203 -4.10 3.26 -16.53
CA SER A 203 -5.26 4.13 -16.37
C SER A 203 -6.10 3.64 -15.20
N PRO A 204 -6.83 4.51 -14.50
CA PRO A 204 -7.64 4.09 -13.36
C PRO A 204 -8.63 2.99 -13.74
N LEU A 205 -8.72 1.94 -12.90
CA LEU A 205 -9.67 0.85 -13.08
C LEU A 205 -10.85 1.04 -12.13
N VAL A 206 -12.07 1.00 -12.66
CA VAL A 206 -13.28 1.18 -11.85
C VAL A 206 -14.37 0.19 -12.26
N GLY A 207 -15.28 -0.09 -11.35
CA GLY A 207 -16.45 -0.95 -11.53
C GLY A 207 -16.13 -2.30 -12.14
N LYS A 208 -16.76 -2.59 -13.28
CA LYS A 208 -16.67 -3.90 -13.95
C LYS A 208 -15.27 -4.21 -14.47
N ASP A 209 -14.53 -3.20 -14.90
CA ASP A 209 -13.18 -3.41 -15.44
C ASP A 209 -12.21 -3.80 -14.33
N LEU A 210 -12.34 -3.19 -13.15
CA LEU A 210 -11.59 -3.57 -11.95
C LEU A 210 -11.94 -5.00 -11.50
N LEU A 211 -13.22 -5.36 -11.47
CA LEU A 211 -13.68 -6.71 -11.13
C LEU A 211 -13.14 -7.76 -12.11
N ALA A 212 -13.20 -7.49 -13.41
CA ALA A 212 -12.70 -8.40 -14.43
C ALA A 212 -11.18 -8.59 -14.34
N ALA A 213 -10.44 -7.52 -14.05
CA ALA A 213 -9.00 -7.58 -13.83
C ALA A 213 -8.64 -8.41 -12.59
N ASP A 214 -9.34 -8.20 -11.47
CA ASP A 214 -9.16 -8.97 -10.23
C ASP A 214 -9.39 -10.48 -10.44
N GLU A 215 -10.50 -10.85 -11.09
CA GLU A 215 -10.83 -12.25 -11.38
C GLU A 215 -9.78 -12.89 -12.29
N MET A 216 -9.30 -12.16 -13.29
CA MET A 216 -8.27 -12.63 -14.20
C MET A 216 -6.97 -12.96 -13.45
N ILE A 217 -6.49 -12.06 -12.58
CA ILE A 217 -5.27 -12.26 -11.82
C ILE A 217 -5.40 -13.44 -10.84
N LYS A 218 -6.51 -13.51 -10.11
CA LYS A 218 -6.78 -14.64 -9.21
C LYS A 218 -6.77 -15.98 -9.95
N ARG A 219 -7.33 -16.02 -11.16
CA ARG A 219 -7.31 -17.23 -11.99
C ARG A 219 -5.90 -17.61 -12.41
N GLU A 220 -5.09 -16.67 -12.88
CA GLU A 220 -3.70 -16.94 -13.27
C GLU A 220 -2.87 -17.47 -12.10
N LEU A 221 -3.01 -16.88 -10.91
CA LEU A 221 -2.27 -17.31 -9.72
C LEU A 221 -2.75 -18.66 -9.15
N SER A 222 -4.02 -19.02 -9.36
CA SER A 222 -4.58 -20.29 -8.87
C SER A 222 -4.22 -21.50 -9.73
N ASN A 223 -3.66 -21.29 -10.93
CA ASN A 223 -3.33 -22.35 -11.88
C ASN A 223 -1.88 -22.88 -11.75
N LEU A 224 -1.18 -22.55 -10.66
CA LEU A 224 0.24 -22.85 -10.39
C LEU A 224 0.42 -23.82 -9.23
#